data_AF-A0A496UAU6-F1
#
_entry.id   AF-A0A496UAU6-F1
#
_cell.length_a   1.000
_cell.length_b   1.000
_cell.length_c   1.000
_cell.angle_alpha   90.00
_cell.angle_beta   90.00
_cell.angle_gamma   90.00
#
_symmetry.space_group_name_H-M   'P 1'
#
loop_
_entity.id
_entity.type
_entity.pdbx_description
1 polymer ?
#
loop_
_entity_poly.entity_id
_entity_poly.type
_entity_poly.pdbx_seq_one_letter_code
_entity_poly.pdbx_strand_id
1 'polypeptide(L)'
;MNTEQVVIIGAGPAGLAAAEQLELYGITPLVFECNEPGGLLLNAQAVVNYPGVPKGISGEKLVQLFSVPKRIHFKEITFVKREGLLYRAGTETNTDTFATAVIVASGTLPRKIVLPGIDEKRIHYDIRTVRQATGTEVAVVGGGDAALDYALSLSSRYKVTVYARGNFSRAVPHLLEKVQHTENILLRPESTAEMPFTENTIVAATGRTPRLDFISEKLLSSPPADGSFHLCGDCRNGIYRQTAIAVGNGIEAAMITAAYLKKVKTQL
;
A
#
# COMPACT_ATOMS: atom_id res chain seq x y z
N MET A 1 -12.55 29.97 -4.86
CA MET A 1 -12.11 28.60 -4.51
C MET A 1 -10.81 28.35 -5.24
N ASN A 2 -9.75 27.93 -4.55
CA ASN A 2 -8.50 27.59 -5.23
C ASN A 2 -8.66 26.17 -5.78
N THR A 3 -8.53 25.99 -7.10
CA THR A 3 -8.65 24.70 -7.77
C THR A 3 -7.26 24.13 -7.99
N GLU A 4 -7.04 22.89 -7.56
CA GLU A 4 -5.79 22.19 -7.79
C GLU A 4 -5.71 21.69 -9.24
N GLN A 5 -4.52 21.72 -9.84
CA GLN A 5 -4.33 21.09 -11.15
C GLN A 5 -4.52 19.58 -11.05
N VAL A 6 -3.94 18.98 -10.02
CA VAL A 6 -4.00 17.53 -9.79
C VAL A 6 -3.94 17.22 -8.29
N VAL A 7 -4.81 16.30 -7.88
CA VAL A 7 -4.78 15.70 -6.55
C VAL A 7 -4.33 14.24 -6.67
N ILE A 8 -3.38 13.84 -5.81
CA ILE A 8 -2.93 12.45 -5.67
C ILE A 8 -3.44 11.91 -4.33
N ILE A 9 -4.07 10.74 -4.33
CA ILE A 9 -4.64 10.13 -3.12
C ILE A 9 -3.83 8.89 -2.79
N GLY A 10 -3.03 8.98 -1.72
CA GLY A 10 -2.09 7.97 -1.25
C GLY A 10 -0.63 8.32 -1.57
N ALA A 11 0.24 8.24 -0.56
CA ALA A 11 1.68 8.46 -0.67
C ALA A 11 2.49 7.15 -0.57
N GLY A 12 1.94 6.05 -1.09
CA GLY A 12 2.72 4.83 -1.34
C GLY A 12 3.64 4.97 -2.56
N PRO A 13 4.36 3.90 -2.98
CA PRO A 13 5.32 3.98 -4.07
C PRO A 13 4.75 4.52 -5.39
N ALA A 14 3.50 4.15 -5.72
CA ALA A 14 2.82 4.67 -6.92
C ALA A 14 2.53 6.17 -6.83
N GLY A 15 2.07 6.66 -5.67
CA GLY A 15 1.73 8.06 -5.47
C GLY A 15 2.95 8.96 -5.40
N LEU A 16 4.01 8.51 -4.72
CA LEU A 16 5.29 9.21 -4.68
C LEU A 16 5.93 9.31 -6.06
N ALA A 17 5.97 8.20 -6.81
CA ALA A 17 6.49 8.21 -8.18
C ALA A 17 5.66 9.10 -9.11
N ALA A 18 4.32 9.09 -8.96
CA ALA A 18 3.46 9.99 -9.73
C ALA A 18 3.72 11.47 -9.39
N ALA A 19 3.91 11.79 -8.10
CA ALA A 19 4.19 13.15 -7.67
C ALA A 19 5.51 13.67 -8.22
N GLU A 20 6.58 12.89 -8.06
CA GLU A 20 7.92 13.19 -8.59
C GLU A 20 7.88 13.36 -10.11
N GLN A 21 7.19 12.48 -10.83
CA GLN A 21 7.06 12.58 -12.28
C GLN A 21 6.28 13.83 -12.72
N LEU A 22 5.25 14.24 -11.99
CA LEU A 22 4.50 15.48 -12.27
C LEU A 22 5.35 16.73 -12.02
N GLU A 23 6.20 16.74 -10.99
CA GLU A 23 7.12 17.85 -10.72
C GLU A 23 8.12 18.05 -11.88
N LEU A 24 8.55 16.98 -12.55
CA LEU A 24 9.36 17.08 -13.78
C LEU A 24 8.64 17.77 -14.94
N TYR A 25 7.30 17.72 -14.97
CA TYR A 25 6.46 18.47 -15.92
C TYR A 25 6.14 19.89 -15.45
N GLY A 26 6.70 20.35 -14.33
CA GLY A 26 6.42 21.66 -13.74
C GLY A 26 5.02 21.75 -13.12
N ILE A 27 4.41 20.62 -12.76
CA ILE A 27 3.11 20.54 -12.11
C ILE A 27 3.34 20.19 -10.64
N THR A 28 2.83 21.00 -9.72
CA THR A 28 2.98 20.77 -8.28
C THR A 28 1.72 20.11 -7.70
N PRO A 29 1.65 18.77 -7.59
CA PRO A 29 0.46 18.08 -7.10
C PRO A 29 0.16 18.39 -5.64
N LEU A 30 -1.11 18.29 -5.26
CA LEU A 30 -1.51 18.16 -3.84
C LEU A 30 -1.70 16.68 -3.51
N VAL A 31 -0.95 16.16 -2.55
CA VAL A 31 -1.01 14.75 -2.14
C VAL A 31 -1.77 14.60 -0.83
N PHE A 32 -2.68 13.64 -0.74
CA PHE A 32 -3.34 13.23 0.50
C PHE A 32 -2.78 11.90 0.98
N GLU A 33 -2.37 11.84 2.25
CA GLU A 33 -1.89 10.63 2.92
C GLU A 33 -2.54 10.52 4.30
N CYS A 34 -2.83 9.32 4.77
CA CYS A 34 -3.44 9.12 6.09
C CYS A 34 -2.39 9.16 7.21
N ASN A 35 -1.21 8.58 6.97
CA ASN A 35 -0.19 8.38 8.00
C ASN A 35 1.13 9.01 7.60
N GLU A 36 1.98 8.26 6.89
CA GLU A 36 3.31 8.68 6.49
C GLU A 36 3.63 8.21 5.07
N PRO A 37 4.49 8.92 4.32
CA PRO A 37 4.92 8.50 3.01
C PRO A 37 5.62 7.13 3.02
N GLY A 38 5.30 6.30 2.03
CA GLY A 38 5.91 4.98 1.82
C GLY A 38 4.89 3.84 1.81
N GLY A 39 3.76 3.98 2.50
CA GLY A 39 2.69 2.99 2.51
C GLY A 39 3.17 1.59 2.94
N LEU A 40 2.67 0.53 2.28
CA LEU A 40 2.99 -0.86 2.64
C LEU A 40 4.46 -1.22 2.45
N LEU A 41 5.20 -0.45 1.66
CA LEU A 41 6.63 -0.70 1.46
C LEU A 41 7.40 -0.61 2.78
N LEU A 42 6.95 0.22 3.72
CA LEU A 42 7.57 0.38 5.04
C LEU A 42 7.55 -0.92 5.87
N ASN A 43 6.68 -1.87 5.53
CA ASN A 43 6.58 -3.16 6.22
C ASN A 43 7.57 -4.19 5.69
N ALA A 44 8.23 -3.95 4.55
CA ALA A 44 9.10 -4.93 3.94
C ALA A 44 10.45 -5.05 4.67
N GLN A 45 10.80 -6.26 5.10
CA GLN A 45 12.11 -6.56 5.67
C GLN A 45 13.22 -6.35 4.64
N ALA A 46 13.05 -6.95 3.46
CA ALA A 46 13.94 -6.78 2.34
C ALA A 46 13.22 -6.85 1.00
N VAL A 47 13.41 -5.81 0.20
CA VAL A 47 12.97 -5.73 -1.19
C VAL A 47 14.12 -6.20 -2.07
N VAL A 48 13.98 -7.40 -2.63
CA VAL A 48 15.01 -8.05 -3.47
C VAL A 48 14.68 -8.05 -4.96
N ASN A 49 13.46 -7.66 -5.32
CA ASN A 49 12.91 -7.70 -6.67
C ASN A 49 12.64 -6.30 -7.24
N TYR A 50 13.33 -5.29 -6.73
CA TYR A 50 13.30 -3.94 -7.29
C TYR A 50 14.54 -3.72 -8.18
N PRO A 51 14.40 -3.24 -9.42
CA PRO A 51 15.56 -2.98 -10.28
C PRO A 51 16.52 -1.97 -9.64
N GLY A 52 17.83 -2.22 -9.76
CA GLY A 52 18.87 -1.33 -9.20
C GLY A 52 19.27 -1.62 -7.75
N VAL A 53 18.67 -2.61 -7.08
CA VAL A 53 19.06 -3.05 -5.72
C VAL A 53 19.56 -4.50 -5.70
N PRO A 54 20.75 -4.80 -6.26
CA PRO A 54 21.23 -6.18 -6.47
C PRO A 54 21.43 -6.97 -5.18
N LYS A 55 21.67 -6.31 -4.04
CA LYS A 55 21.83 -6.94 -2.72
C LYS A 55 20.54 -6.94 -1.90
N GLY A 56 19.44 -6.43 -2.47
CA GLY A 56 18.25 -6.05 -1.74
C GLY A 56 18.44 -4.79 -0.89
N ILE A 57 17.31 -4.22 -0.45
CA ILE A 57 17.25 -3.03 0.40
C ILE A 57 16.06 -3.16 1.35
N SER A 58 16.12 -2.63 2.57
CA SER A 58 14.92 -2.63 3.42
C SER A 58 13.84 -1.71 2.84
N GLY A 59 12.57 -2.01 3.13
CA GLY A 59 11.46 -1.17 2.71
C GLY A 59 11.61 0.30 3.12
N GLU A 60 11.96 0.54 4.38
CA GLU A 60 12.24 1.87 4.93
C GLU A 60 13.34 2.61 4.15
N LYS A 61 14.47 1.94 3.85
CA LYS A 61 15.57 2.54 3.09
C LYS A 61 15.18 2.82 1.64
N LEU A 62 14.35 1.96 1.03
CA LEU A 62 13.85 2.21 -0.32
C LEU A 62 12.90 3.40 -0.35
N VAL A 63 12.03 3.56 0.66
CA VAL A 63 11.16 4.75 0.78
C VAL A 63 11.98 6.04 0.87
N GLN A 64 13.12 6.03 1.57
CA GLN A 64 14.02 7.18 1.66
C GLN A 64 14.64 7.60 0.32
N LEU A 65 14.62 6.74 -0.70
CA LEU A 65 15.10 7.08 -2.04
C LEU A 65 14.03 7.83 -2.89
N PHE A 66 12.77 7.84 -2.46
CA PHE A 66 11.73 8.61 -3.14
C PHE A 66 11.78 10.08 -2.72
N SER A 67 11.53 10.96 -3.68
CA SER A 67 11.29 12.38 -3.41
C SER A 67 9.92 12.55 -2.75
N VAL A 68 9.88 13.02 -1.50
CA VAL A 68 8.61 13.33 -0.81
C VAL A 68 8.10 14.69 -1.27
N PRO A 69 6.86 14.79 -1.79
CA PRO A 69 6.33 16.04 -2.31
C PRO A 69 6.14 17.06 -1.19
N LYS A 70 6.43 18.34 -1.49
CA LYS A 70 6.31 19.43 -0.50
C LYS A 70 4.87 19.72 -0.07
N ARG A 71 3.90 19.39 -0.93
CA ARG A 71 2.47 19.64 -0.71
C ARG A 71 1.74 18.34 -0.35
N ILE A 72 1.93 17.89 0.88
CA ILE A 72 1.23 16.73 1.43
C ILE A 72 0.28 17.16 2.56
N HIS A 73 -0.95 16.70 2.49
CA HIS A 73 -1.94 16.81 3.55
C HIS A 73 -2.10 15.46 4.22
N PHE A 74 -1.80 15.41 5.52
CA PHE A 74 -2.02 14.24 6.36
C PHE A 74 -3.49 14.15 6.77
N LYS A 75 -4.34 13.79 5.80
CA LYS A 75 -5.80 13.68 5.94
C LYS A 75 -6.32 12.53 5.09
N GLU A 76 -7.28 11.80 5.64
CA GLU A 76 -8.02 10.79 4.91
C GLU A 76 -9.03 11.43 3.95
N ILE A 77 -8.99 11.00 2.68
CA ILE A 77 -10.06 11.28 1.72
C ILE A 77 -11.19 10.30 1.95
N THR A 78 -12.39 10.83 2.21
CA THR A 78 -13.60 10.05 2.50
C THR A 78 -14.53 9.93 1.31
N PHE A 79 -14.44 10.86 0.33
CA PHE A 79 -15.12 10.70 -0.94
C PHE A 79 -14.41 11.39 -2.11
N VAL A 80 -14.60 10.86 -3.32
CA VAL A 80 -14.23 11.47 -4.61
C VAL A 80 -15.36 11.29 -5.61
N LYS A 81 -15.77 12.39 -6.23
CA LYS A 81 -16.74 12.38 -7.33
C LYS A 81 -16.42 13.43 -8.38
N ARG A 82 -16.93 13.21 -9.59
CA ARG A 82 -16.85 14.18 -10.69
C ARG A 82 -18.00 15.18 -10.59
N GLU A 83 -17.71 16.47 -10.65
CA GLU A 83 -18.66 17.58 -10.69
C GLU A 83 -18.35 18.46 -11.91
N GLY A 84 -19.05 18.21 -13.02
CA GLY A 84 -18.77 18.85 -14.30
C GLY A 84 -17.38 18.50 -14.83
N LEU A 85 -16.55 19.53 -15.04
CA LEU A 85 -15.17 19.38 -15.53
C LEU A 85 -14.15 19.17 -14.40
N LEU A 86 -14.56 19.24 -13.13
CA LEU A 86 -13.69 19.10 -11.98
C LEU A 86 -14.01 17.82 -11.20
N TYR A 87 -13.09 17.44 -10.34
CA TYR A 87 -13.26 16.46 -9.28
C TYR A 87 -13.39 17.17 -7.96
N ARG A 88 -14.25 16.64 -7.09
CA ARG A 88 -14.39 17.06 -5.71
C ARG A 88 -13.93 15.91 -4.81
N ALA A 89 -12.90 16.17 -4.01
CA ALA A 89 -12.35 15.26 -3.03
C ALA A 89 -12.60 15.81 -1.62
N GLY A 90 -13.29 15.06 -0.77
CA GLY A 90 -13.64 15.47 0.58
C GLY A 90 -12.85 14.75 1.66
N THR A 91 -12.76 15.39 2.82
CA THR A 91 -12.17 14.85 4.05
C THR A 91 -13.21 14.89 5.16
N GLU A 92 -12.97 14.21 6.29
CA GLU A 92 -13.85 14.25 7.46
C GLU A 92 -14.12 15.67 8.00
N THR A 93 -13.20 16.62 7.79
CA THR A 93 -13.33 18.00 8.29
C THR A 93 -14.21 18.89 7.39
N ASN A 94 -15.05 18.32 6.52
CA ASN A 94 -15.90 19.02 5.54
C ASN A 94 -15.14 20.06 4.68
N THR A 95 -13.83 19.87 4.49
CA THR A 95 -12.99 20.75 3.68
C THR A 95 -12.81 20.10 2.31
N ASP A 96 -13.66 20.50 1.37
CA ASP A 96 -13.64 19.97 0.01
C ASP A 96 -12.51 20.58 -0.82
N THR A 97 -11.78 19.73 -1.52
CA THR A 97 -10.74 20.11 -2.48
C THR A 97 -11.25 19.86 -3.89
N PHE A 98 -11.15 20.87 -4.75
CA PHE A 98 -11.51 20.75 -6.15
C PHE A 98 -10.25 20.59 -7.00
N ALA A 99 -10.27 19.66 -7.95
CA ALA A 99 -9.13 19.38 -8.81
C ALA A 99 -9.52 19.18 -10.28
N THR A 100 -8.65 19.59 -11.22
CA THR A 100 -8.84 19.32 -12.66
C THR A 100 -8.56 17.86 -13.00
N ALA A 101 -7.66 17.20 -12.29
CA ALA A 101 -7.36 15.77 -12.43
C ALA A 101 -7.15 15.09 -11.07
N VAL A 102 -7.36 13.77 -11.01
CA VAL A 102 -7.14 12.94 -9.82
C VAL A 102 -6.38 11.67 -10.17
N ILE A 103 -5.32 11.39 -9.40
CA ILE A 103 -4.61 10.12 -9.42
C ILE A 103 -4.87 9.40 -8.10
N VAL A 104 -5.45 8.19 -8.16
CA VAL A 104 -5.71 7.35 -7.00
C VAL A 104 -4.59 6.31 -6.87
N ALA A 105 -3.75 6.50 -5.86
CA ALA A 105 -2.67 5.60 -5.45
C ALA A 105 -2.92 5.05 -4.02
N SER A 106 -4.18 4.81 -3.68
CA SER A 106 -4.67 4.49 -2.32
C SER A 106 -4.24 3.13 -1.79
N GLY A 107 -3.63 2.29 -2.63
CA GLY A 107 -3.16 0.96 -2.27
C GLY A 107 -4.30 0.01 -1.90
N THR A 108 -4.13 -0.75 -0.83
CA THR A 108 -5.05 -1.83 -0.44
C THR A 108 -5.29 -1.85 1.07
N LEU A 109 -6.45 -2.34 1.48
CA LEU A 109 -6.80 -2.63 2.86
C LEU A 109 -6.57 -4.11 3.18
N PRO A 110 -6.10 -4.46 4.40
CA PRO A 110 -5.95 -5.84 4.78
C PRO A 110 -7.32 -6.53 4.87
N ARG A 111 -7.39 -7.81 4.50
CA ARG A 111 -8.56 -8.63 4.79
C ARG A 111 -8.59 -8.96 6.27
N LYS A 112 -9.59 -8.44 6.98
CA LYS A 112 -9.79 -8.76 8.40
C LYS A 112 -10.06 -10.26 8.57
N ILE A 113 -9.49 -10.83 9.62
CA ILE A 113 -9.71 -12.22 10.00
C ILE A 113 -10.38 -12.28 11.37
N VAL A 114 -11.15 -13.35 11.57
CA VAL A 114 -11.71 -13.70 12.88
C VAL A 114 -11.02 -14.99 13.31
N LEU A 115 -10.44 -14.96 14.52
CA LEU A 115 -9.82 -16.12 15.16
C LEU A 115 -10.60 -16.40 16.45
N PRO A 116 -11.34 -17.51 16.54
CA PRO A 116 -12.09 -17.88 17.74
C PRO A 116 -11.23 -17.80 19.01
N GLY A 117 -11.76 -17.15 20.05
CA GLY A 117 -11.08 -17.01 21.34
C GLY A 117 -9.97 -15.94 21.38
N ILE A 118 -9.72 -15.23 20.28
CA ILE A 118 -8.72 -14.16 20.22
C ILE A 118 -9.40 -12.80 20.08
N ASP A 119 -9.06 -11.87 20.97
CA ASP A 119 -9.46 -10.46 20.88
C ASP A 119 -8.89 -9.83 19.60
N GLU A 120 -9.73 -9.15 18.82
CA GLU A 120 -9.33 -8.46 17.60
C GLU A 120 -8.19 -7.45 17.82
N LYS A 121 -8.06 -6.89 19.03
CA LYS A 121 -6.98 -5.96 19.40
C LYS A 121 -5.60 -6.60 19.40
N ARG A 122 -5.53 -7.94 19.46
CA ARG A 122 -4.29 -8.72 19.38
C ARG A 122 -3.89 -9.04 17.94
N ILE A 123 -4.74 -8.70 16.96
CA ILE A 123 -4.53 -9.01 15.55
C ILE A 123 -4.07 -7.74 14.82
N HIS A 124 -2.80 -7.75 14.41
CA HIS A 124 -2.14 -6.67 13.70
C HIS A 124 -2.06 -6.98 12.20
N TYR A 125 -2.17 -5.96 11.37
CA TYR A 125 -2.05 -6.08 9.91
C TYR A 125 -0.85 -5.30 9.34
N ASP A 126 -0.09 -4.68 10.24
CA ASP A 126 1.14 -3.93 10.00
C ASP A 126 2.17 -4.37 11.05
N ILE A 127 3.35 -4.81 10.60
CA ILE A 127 4.38 -5.35 11.48
C ILE A 127 5.11 -4.29 12.28
N ARG A 128 5.08 -3.02 11.87
CA ARG A 128 5.82 -1.94 12.54
C ARG A 128 5.26 -1.67 13.92
N THR A 129 3.95 -1.82 14.08
CA THR A 129 3.30 -1.79 15.40
C THR A 129 3.73 -2.95 16.30
N VAL A 130 4.10 -4.09 15.70
CA VAL A 130 4.51 -5.31 16.42
C VAL A 130 6.00 -5.34 16.73
N ARG A 131 6.87 -4.73 15.90
CA ARG A 131 8.32 -4.63 16.14
C ARG A 131 8.66 -3.97 17.49
N GLN A 132 7.73 -3.18 18.03
CA GLN A 132 7.84 -2.49 19.32
C GLN A 132 7.06 -3.16 20.45
N ALA A 133 6.33 -4.25 20.19
CA ALA A 133 5.50 -4.92 21.18
C ALA A 133 6.33 -5.58 22.30
N THR A 134 5.75 -5.67 23.49
CA THR A 134 6.31 -6.42 24.62
C THR A 134 6.02 -7.92 24.46
N GLY A 135 6.94 -8.77 24.93
CA GLY A 135 6.83 -10.23 24.82
C GLY A 135 7.98 -10.86 24.03
N THR A 136 7.92 -12.18 23.89
CA THR A 136 8.98 -12.99 23.28
C THR A 136 8.51 -13.84 22.11
N GLU A 137 7.20 -13.95 21.87
CA GLU A 137 6.61 -14.84 20.88
C GLU A 137 5.53 -14.12 20.06
N VAL A 138 5.49 -14.38 18.74
CA VAL A 138 4.55 -13.79 17.80
C VAL A 138 4.05 -14.85 16.82
N ALA A 139 2.73 -14.88 16.58
CA ALA A 139 2.15 -15.67 15.50
C ALA A 139 2.04 -14.84 14.23
N VAL A 140 2.37 -15.41 13.07
CA VAL A 140 2.10 -14.85 11.75
C VAL A 140 1.11 -15.76 11.04
N VAL A 141 -0.01 -15.21 10.56
CA VAL A 141 -1.06 -15.96 9.87
C VAL A 141 -1.05 -15.62 8.40
N GLY A 142 -0.59 -16.55 7.57
CA GLY A 142 -0.50 -16.39 6.11
C GLY A 142 0.54 -17.34 5.50
N GLY A 143 0.41 -17.63 4.20
CA GLY A 143 1.29 -18.56 3.49
C GLY A 143 1.89 -18.00 2.19
N GLY A 144 1.87 -16.68 2.02
CA GLY A 144 2.48 -15.99 0.85
C GLY A 144 3.67 -15.12 1.26
N ASP A 145 4.23 -14.41 0.29
CA ASP A 145 5.46 -13.61 0.46
C ASP A 145 5.43 -12.69 1.68
N ALA A 146 4.36 -11.91 1.85
CA ALA A 146 4.24 -10.98 2.97
C ALA A 146 4.33 -11.70 4.33
N ALA A 147 3.73 -12.89 4.47
CA ALA A 147 3.78 -13.63 5.73
C ALA A 147 5.21 -14.07 6.08
N LEU A 148 5.95 -14.57 5.09
CA LEU A 148 7.32 -15.03 5.29
C LEU A 148 8.31 -13.87 5.48
N ASP A 149 8.12 -12.76 4.75
CA ASP A 149 8.91 -11.54 4.93
C ASP A 149 8.71 -10.94 6.33
N TYR A 150 7.45 -10.92 6.80
CA TYR A 150 7.12 -10.48 8.17
C TYR A 150 7.72 -11.41 9.22
N ALA A 151 7.70 -12.73 8.99
CA ALA A 151 8.31 -13.68 9.90
C ALA A 151 9.83 -13.45 10.03
N LEU A 152 10.53 -13.22 8.92
CA LEU A 152 11.96 -12.86 8.93
C LEU A 152 12.22 -11.51 9.60
N SER A 153 11.34 -10.52 9.44
CA SER A 153 11.49 -9.24 10.13
C SER A 153 11.41 -9.43 11.65
N LEU A 154 10.43 -10.19 12.10
CA LEU A 154 10.10 -10.36 13.52
C LEU A 154 11.05 -11.34 14.21
N SER A 155 11.64 -12.28 13.48
CA SER A 155 12.64 -13.21 14.01
C SER A 155 13.92 -12.50 14.49
N SER A 156 14.16 -11.24 14.15
CA SER A 156 15.24 -10.47 14.77
C SER A 156 15.07 -10.28 16.30
N ARG A 157 13.84 -10.42 16.82
CA ARG A 157 13.50 -10.13 18.23
C ARG A 157 12.62 -11.18 18.90
N TYR A 158 11.79 -11.89 18.15
CA TYR A 158 10.78 -12.80 18.68
C TYR A 158 11.02 -14.24 18.20
N LYS A 159 10.49 -15.23 18.94
CA LYS A 159 10.21 -16.55 18.37
C LYS A 159 8.94 -16.43 17.55
N VAL A 160 8.98 -16.85 16.29
CA VAL A 160 7.88 -16.66 15.35
C VAL A 160 7.27 -17.99 14.97
N THR A 161 5.95 -18.14 15.13
CA THR A 161 5.23 -19.27 14.55
C THR A 161 4.43 -18.80 13.34
N VAL A 162 4.64 -19.40 12.17
CA VAL A 162 3.91 -19.05 10.94
C VAL A 162 2.86 -20.10 10.64
N TYR A 163 1.59 -19.71 10.69
CA TYR A 163 0.43 -20.57 10.42
C TYR A 163 -0.10 -20.32 9.01
N ALA A 164 -0.20 -21.38 8.21
CA ALA A 164 -0.80 -21.35 6.88
C ALA A 164 -1.92 -22.38 6.75
N ARG A 165 -3.04 -22.00 6.10
CA ARG A 165 -4.19 -22.92 5.87
C ARG A 165 -3.87 -24.13 5.00
N GLY A 166 -2.87 -24.00 4.14
CA GLY A 166 -2.36 -25.07 3.30
C GLY A 166 -0.85 -25.13 3.46
N ASN A 167 -0.13 -25.14 2.35
CA ASN A 167 1.33 -25.06 2.35
C ASN A 167 1.83 -23.62 2.09
N PHE A 168 3.16 -23.48 2.00
CA PHE A 168 3.85 -22.22 1.73
C PHE A 168 4.25 -22.06 0.25
N SER A 169 3.68 -22.85 -0.67
CA SER A 169 4.10 -22.88 -2.08
C SER A 169 3.75 -21.60 -2.87
N ARG A 170 2.93 -20.72 -2.28
CA ARG A 170 2.60 -19.40 -2.85
C ARG A 170 3.71 -18.37 -2.63
N ALA A 171 4.61 -18.62 -1.69
CA ALA A 171 5.74 -17.75 -1.47
C ALA A 171 6.85 -18.03 -2.49
N VAL A 172 7.64 -17.00 -2.81
CA VAL A 172 8.82 -17.15 -3.64
C VAL A 172 9.81 -18.12 -2.99
N PRO A 173 10.39 -19.08 -3.73
CA PRO A 173 11.21 -20.15 -3.16
C PRO A 173 12.36 -19.66 -2.27
N HIS A 174 13.04 -18.60 -2.69
CA HIS A 174 14.14 -17.98 -1.94
C HIS A 174 13.72 -17.52 -0.53
N LEU A 175 12.50 -17.03 -0.37
CA LEU A 175 12.01 -16.54 0.90
C LEU A 175 11.62 -17.70 1.83
N LEU A 176 11.04 -18.76 1.26
CA LEU A 176 10.73 -19.99 1.98
C LEU A 176 12.00 -20.67 2.48
N GLU A 177 13.02 -20.80 1.63
CA GLU A 177 14.33 -21.36 2.00
C GLU A 177 14.95 -20.60 3.17
N LYS A 178 14.99 -19.26 3.10
CA LYS A 178 15.49 -18.42 4.20
C LYS A 178 14.75 -18.66 5.51
N VAL A 179 13.42 -18.74 5.48
CA VAL A 179 12.63 -18.99 6.69
C VAL A 179 12.92 -20.38 7.27
N GLN A 180 13.06 -21.41 6.42
CA GLN A 180 13.39 -22.76 6.86
C GLN A 180 14.77 -22.86 7.53
N HIS A 181 15.71 -22.01 7.16
CA HIS A 181 17.05 -21.94 7.75
C HIS A 181 17.16 -20.99 8.96
N THR A 182 16.05 -20.39 9.41
CA THR A 182 16.04 -19.46 10.54
C THR A 182 15.56 -20.18 11.80
N GLU A 183 16.46 -20.41 12.76
CA GLU A 183 16.22 -21.28 13.93
C GLU A 183 15.02 -20.88 14.81
N ASN A 184 14.71 -19.59 14.88
CA ASN A 184 13.63 -19.06 15.71
C ASN A 184 12.32 -18.83 14.95
N ILE A 185 12.16 -19.44 13.78
CA ILE A 185 10.89 -19.48 13.05
C ILE A 185 10.39 -20.94 12.97
N LEU A 186 9.16 -21.16 13.43
CA LEU A 186 8.45 -22.43 13.32
C LEU A 186 7.35 -22.33 12.26
N LEU A 187 7.44 -23.16 11.21
CA LEU A 187 6.42 -23.26 10.18
C LEU A 187 5.34 -24.28 10.57
N ARG A 188 4.07 -23.87 10.50
CA ARG A 188 2.88 -24.71 10.74
C ARG A 188 1.98 -24.66 9.49
N PRO A 189 2.17 -25.58 8.52
CA PRO A 189 1.23 -25.75 7.40
C PRO A 189 -0.09 -26.37 7.89
N GLU A 190 -1.09 -26.39 7.01
CA GLU A 190 -2.41 -27.04 7.20
C GLU A 190 -3.12 -26.61 8.50
N SER A 191 -2.87 -25.38 8.95
CA SER A 191 -3.39 -24.83 10.20
C SER A 191 -4.77 -24.20 10.01
N THR A 192 -5.68 -24.42 10.95
CA THR A 192 -7.04 -23.86 10.92
C THR A 192 -7.15 -22.64 11.82
N ALA A 193 -8.20 -21.83 11.59
CA ALA A 193 -8.48 -20.68 12.46
C ALA A 193 -8.91 -21.09 13.87
N GLU A 194 -9.33 -22.34 14.06
CA GLU A 194 -9.80 -22.90 15.33
C GLU A 194 -8.67 -23.42 16.23
N MET A 195 -7.42 -23.37 15.75
CA MET A 195 -6.27 -23.77 16.57
C MET A 195 -6.08 -22.81 17.75
N PRO A 196 -5.70 -23.33 18.93
CA PRO A 196 -5.39 -22.47 20.07
C PRO A 196 -4.11 -21.69 19.78
N PHE A 197 -4.23 -20.42 19.41
CA PHE A 197 -3.08 -19.51 19.34
C PHE A 197 -2.58 -19.25 20.75
N THR A 198 -1.36 -19.69 21.05
CA THR A 198 -0.72 -19.49 22.36
C THR A 198 -0.06 -18.12 22.45
N GLU A 199 0.26 -17.51 21.31
CA GLU A 199 0.98 -16.24 21.21
C GLU A 199 0.07 -15.04 21.50
N ASN A 200 0.55 -14.09 22.30
CA ASN A 200 -0.24 -12.91 22.67
C ASN A 200 -0.42 -11.91 21.52
N THR A 201 0.51 -11.91 20.56
CA THR A 201 0.51 -10.99 19.41
C THR A 201 0.41 -11.78 18.12
N ILE A 202 -0.55 -11.42 17.26
CA ILE A 202 -0.80 -12.08 16.00
C ILE A 202 -0.67 -11.06 14.86
N VAL A 203 0.09 -11.40 13.83
CA VAL A 203 0.21 -10.64 12.59
C VAL A 203 -0.53 -11.36 11.47
N ALA A 204 -1.55 -10.74 10.90
CA ALA A 204 -2.34 -11.30 9.82
C ALA A 204 -1.85 -10.81 8.45
N ALA A 205 -1.44 -11.77 7.61
CA ALA A 205 -1.02 -11.58 6.22
C ALA A 205 -1.86 -12.47 5.28
N THR A 206 -3.19 -12.42 5.41
CA THR A 206 -4.16 -13.28 4.70
C THR A 206 -4.71 -12.67 3.40
N GLY A 207 -4.02 -11.64 2.91
CA GLY A 207 -4.32 -10.93 1.67
C GLY A 207 -5.02 -9.59 1.88
N ARG A 208 -5.24 -8.88 0.78
CA ARG A 208 -5.66 -7.47 0.80
C ARG A 208 -6.64 -7.16 -0.34
N THR A 209 -7.47 -6.16 -0.18
CA THR A 209 -8.45 -5.67 -1.18
C THR A 209 -8.12 -4.24 -1.59
N PRO A 210 -8.32 -3.84 -2.86
CA PRO A 210 -8.18 -2.44 -3.28
C PRO A 210 -8.95 -1.47 -2.40
N ARG A 211 -8.35 -0.32 -2.06
CA ARG A 211 -9.03 0.76 -1.33
C ARG A 211 -9.66 1.74 -2.31
N LEU A 212 -10.92 1.51 -2.68
CA LEU A 212 -11.64 2.31 -3.69
C LEU A 212 -13.02 2.78 -3.17
N ASP A 213 -13.34 2.48 -1.91
CA ASP A 213 -14.62 2.70 -1.25
C ASP A 213 -15.02 4.18 -1.13
N PHE A 214 -14.04 5.09 -1.17
CA PHE A 214 -14.29 6.53 -1.21
C PHE A 214 -14.64 7.04 -2.62
N ILE A 215 -14.49 6.25 -3.68
CA ILE A 215 -14.77 6.72 -5.04
C ILE A 215 -16.22 6.43 -5.38
N SER A 216 -16.94 7.44 -5.87
CA SER A 216 -18.34 7.25 -6.29
C SER A 216 -18.49 6.15 -7.34
N GLU A 217 -19.52 5.33 -7.21
CA GLU A 217 -19.80 4.20 -8.10
C GLU A 217 -19.87 4.61 -9.58
N LYS A 218 -20.46 5.77 -9.87
CA LYS A 218 -20.51 6.33 -11.23
C LYS A 218 -19.11 6.55 -11.82
N LEU A 219 -18.17 7.04 -11.02
CA LEU A 219 -16.80 7.30 -11.47
C LEU A 219 -16.01 6.01 -11.66
N LEU A 220 -16.24 4.99 -10.82
CA LEU A 220 -15.61 3.67 -10.96
C LEU A 220 -16.15 2.88 -12.16
N SER A 221 -17.47 2.94 -12.40
CA SER A 221 -18.13 2.19 -13.49
C SER A 221 -17.90 2.82 -14.86
N SER A 222 -17.69 4.14 -14.92
CA SER A 222 -17.43 4.87 -16.17
C SER A 222 -16.34 5.93 -15.98
N PRO A 223 -15.08 5.51 -15.78
CA PRO A 223 -13.98 6.45 -15.64
C PRO A 223 -13.74 7.16 -16.98
N PRO A 224 -13.42 8.46 -16.97
CA PRO A 224 -13.14 9.16 -18.21
C PRO A 224 -11.84 8.70 -18.87
N ALA A 225 -11.88 8.55 -20.19
CA ALA A 225 -10.73 8.18 -21.00
C ALA A 225 -9.87 9.38 -21.43
N ASP A 226 -10.12 10.58 -20.89
CA ASP A 226 -9.46 11.82 -21.28
C ASP A 226 -8.10 12.04 -20.59
N GLY A 227 -7.76 11.20 -19.60
CA GLY A 227 -6.53 11.30 -18.79
C GLY A 227 -6.68 12.12 -17.51
N SER A 228 -7.90 12.54 -17.17
CA SER A 228 -8.18 13.32 -15.97
C SER A 228 -8.36 12.48 -14.70
N PHE A 229 -8.52 11.17 -14.82
CA PHE A 229 -8.69 10.25 -13.70
C PHE A 229 -7.90 8.95 -13.92
N HIS A 230 -7.10 8.58 -12.93
CA HIS A 230 -6.30 7.36 -12.98
C HIS A 230 -6.33 6.59 -11.67
N LEU A 231 -6.37 5.25 -11.76
CA LEU A 231 -6.05 4.35 -10.66
C LEU A 231 -4.64 3.78 -10.90
N CYS A 232 -3.78 3.75 -9.88
CA CYS A 232 -2.42 3.22 -10.02
C CYS A 232 -1.92 2.48 -8.77
N GLY A 233 -0.94 1.60 -8.97
CA GLY A 233 -0.42 0.74 -7.91
C GLY A 233 -1.40 -0.36 -7.50
N ASP A 234 -1.31 -0.79 -6.24
CA ASP A 234 -2.01 -1.99 -5.76
C ASP A 234 -3.54 -1.87 -5.76
N CYS A 235 -4.10 -0.66 -5.84
CA CYS A 235 -5.54 -0.47 -5.99
C CYS A 235 -6.05 -0.86 -7.39
N ARG A 236 -5.15 -0.93 -8.39
CA ARG A 236 -5.44 -1.34 -9.77
C ARG A 236 -4.92 -2.75 -10.11
N ASN A 237 -3.77 -3.15 -9.55
CA ASN A 237 -2.96 -4.25 -10.10
C ASN A 237 -3.44 -5.68 -9.78
N GLY A 238 -4.65 -5.85 -9.23
CA GLY A 238 -5.18 -7.18 -8.91
C GLY A 238 -4.25 -7.95 -7.99
N ILE A 239 -3.62 -9.02 -8.49
CA ILE A 239 -2.66 -9.86 -7.77
C ILE A 239 -1.19 -9.44 -7.93
N TYR A 240 -0.86 -8.58 -8.89
CA TYR A 240 0.51 -8.17 -9.22
C TYR A 240 0.96 -6.96 -8.39
N ARG A 241 1.10 -7.17 -7.08
CA ARG A 241 1.34 -6.11 -6.08
C ARG A 241 2.82 -5.99 -5.74
N GLN A 242 3.60 -5.54 -6.72
CA GLN A 242 5.04 -5.36 -6.58
C GLN A 242 5.40 -3.88 -6.64
N THR A 243 6.34 -3.46 -5.80
CA THR A 243 6.79 -2.05 -5.70
C THR A 243 7.19 -1.49 -7.07
N ALA A 244 7.98 -2.23 -7.85
CA ALA A 244 8.42 -1.78 -9.17
C ALA A 244 7.26 -1.57 -10.16
N ILE A 245 6.24 -2.43 -10.11
CA ILE A 245 5.02 -2.29 -10.93
C ILE A 245 4.24 -1.06 -10.48
N ALA A 246 4.08 -0.87 -9.16
CA ALA A 246 3.38 0.29 -8.61
C ALA A 246 4.05 1.61 -9.00
N VAL A 247 5.39 1.69 -8.92
CA VAL A 247 6.17 2.85 -9.38
C VAL A 247 5.93 3.11 -10.87
N GLY A 248 6.05 2.07 -11.71
CA GLY A 248 5.80 2.20 -13.15
C GLY A 248 4.41 2.73 -13.48
N ASN A 249 3.36 2.23 -12.81
CA ASN A 249 2.00 2.74 -12.99
C ASN A 249 1.82 4.17 -12.48
N GLY A 250 2.52 4.56 -11.41
CA GLY A 250 2.54 5.93 -10.92
C GLY A 250 3.09 6.89 -11.96
N ILE A 251 4.24 6.55 -12.54
CA ILE A 251 4.89 7.32 -13.63
C ILE A 251 3.97 7.41 -14.85
N GLU A 252 3.41 6.28 -15.29
CA GLU A 252 2.46 6.23 -16.41
C GLU A 252 1.25 7.17 -16.18
N ALA A 253 0.62 7.08 -15.01
CA ALA A 253 -0.52 7.93 -14.65
C ALA A 253 -0.15 9.42 -14.67
N ALA A 254 1.01 9.77 -14.09
CA ALA A 254 1.51 11.14 -14.09
C ALA A 254 1.72 11.70 -15.51
N MET A 255 2.31 10.92 -16.41
CA MET A 255 2.54 11.35 -17.79
C MET A 255 1.22 11.57 -18.55
N ILE A 256 0.25 10.67 -18.39
CA ILE A 256 -1.08 10.81 -19.02
C ILE A 256 -1.80 12.04 -18.47
N THR A 257 -1.79 12.23 -17.14
CA THR A 257 -2.40 13.40 -16.50
C THR A 257 -1.71 14.70 -16.91
N ALA A 258 -0.39 14.74 -17.03
CA ALA A 258 0.33 15.92 -17.52
C ALA A 258 -0.07 16.27 -18.97
N ALA A 259 -0.22 15.27 -19.83
CA ALA A 259 -0.68 15.47 -21.20
C ALA A 259 -2.13 16.00 -21.25
N TYR A 260 -3.01 15.50 -20.39
CA TYR A 260 -4.37 16.03 -20.23
C TYR A 260 -4.36 17.50 -19.78
N LEU A 261 -3.63 17.83 -18.72
CA LEU A 261 -3.56 19.20 -18.18
C LEU A 261 -2.99 20.19 -19.20
N LYS A 262 -2.01 19.78 -20.01
CA LYS A 262 -1.49 20.60 -21.11
C LYS A 262 -2.57 20.91 -22.14
N LYS A 263 -3.39 19.92 -22.55
CA LYS A 263 -4.49 20.11 -23.51
C LYS A 263 -5.54 21.08 -22.99
N VAL A 264 -5.96 20.92 -21.73
CA VAL A 264 -6.94 21.80 -21.08
C VAL A 264 -6.44 23.25 -21.05
N LYS A 265 -5.15 23.45 -20.74
CA LYS A 265 -4.55 24.80 -20.70
C LYS A 265 -4.53 25.50 -22.06
N THR A 266 -4.38 24.77 -23.17
CA THR A 266 -4.42 25.33 -24.54
C THR A 266 -5.83 25.62 -25.07
N GLN A 267 -6.88 25.15 -24.39
CA GLN A 267 -8.27 25.38 -24.78
C GLN A 267 -8.93 26.56 -24.02
N LEU A 268 -8.19 27.18 -23.10
CA LEU A 268 -8.55 28.38 -22.35
C LEU A 268 -7.81 29.59 -22.94
#